data_AF-A0A822EYM9-F1
#
_entry.id   AF-A0A822EYM9-F1
#
_cell.length_a   1.000
_cell.length_b   1.000
_cell.length_c   1.000
_cell.angle_alpha   90.00
_cell.angle_beta   90.00
_cell.angle_gamma   90.00
#
_symmetry.space_group_name_H-M   'P 1'
#
loop_
_entity.id
_entity.type
_entity.pdbx_description
1 polymer ?
#
loop_
_entity_poly.entity_id
_entity_poly.type
_entity_poly.pdbx_seq_one_letter_code
_entity_poly.pdbx_strand_id
1 'polypeptide(L)'
;MLYELTPDSSITGGSWYADQEFETEFVRILNEQCACLLDERLEESIEKFPNDPFLRRTSSLMSSSKLASIINQMGIATVTLTAQDIESILCTLICDGKIEKITVALTITHENGPKQNLYRSIKPR
;
A
#
# COMPACT_ATOMS: atom_id res chain seq x y z
N MET A 1 -37.27 -11.79 -2.55
CA MET A 1 -35.84 -11.51 -2.37
C MET A 1 -35.55 -10.21 -3.12
N LEU A 2 -35.19 -9.13 -2.42
CA LEU A 2 -34.83 -7.86 -3.06
C LEU A 2 -33.44 -8.06 -3.70
N TYR A 3 -33.42 -8.17 -5.02
CA TYR A 3 -32.24 -8.53 -5.83
C TYR A 3 -31.20 -7.40 -5.98
N GLU A 4 -31.38 -6.27 -5.28
CA GLU A 4 -30.63 -5.02 -5.53
C GLU A 4 -29.78 -4.54 -4.34
N LEU A 5 -29.68 -5.30 -3.24
CA LEU A 5 -28.69 -4.98 -2.19
C LEU A 5 -27.38 -5.69 -2.47
N THR A 6 -26.36 -4.92 -2.85
CA THR A 6 -24.97 -5.36 -2.72
C THR A 6 -24.70 -5.59 -1.22
N PRO A 7 -24.38 -6.83 -0.81
CA PRO A 7 -24.10 -7.11 0.58
C PRO A 7 -22.91 -6.27 1.05
N ASP A 8 -23.00 -5.78 2.28
CA ASP A 8 -21.94 -4.97 2.85
C ASP A 8 -20.62 -5.77 2.95
N SER A 9 -19.50 -5.08 2.77
CA SER A 9 -18.15 -5.68 2.77
C SER A 9 -17.80 -6.42 4.06
N SER A 10 -18.44 -6.04 5.19
CA SER A 10 -18.32 -6.73 6.47
C SER A 10 -18.94 -8.14 6.49
N ILE A 11 -19.90 -8.40 5.59
CA ILE A 11 -20.65 -9.66 5.50
C ILE A 11 -20.01 -10.60 4.47
N THR A 12 -19.42 -10.06 3.40
CA THR A 12 -18.76 -10.86 2.34
C THR A 12 -17.29 -11.15 2.59
N GLY A 13 -16.69 -10.58 3.64
CA GLY A 13 -15.25 -10.73 3.93
C GLY A 13 -14.37 -9.74 3.17
N GLY A 14 -14.96 -8.83 2.38
CA GLY A 14 -14.26 -7.76 1.67
C GLY A 14 -13.48 -8.22 0.44
N SER A 15 -12.48 -7.42 0.04
CA SER A 15 -11.69 -7.59 -1.20
C SER A 15 -10.80 -8.84 -1.25
N TRP A 16 -10.81 -9.69 -0.20
CA TRP A 16 -9.91 -10.85 -0.06
C TRP A 16 -10.60 -12.22 -0.24
N TYR A 17 -11.91 -12.23 -0.43
CA TYR A 17 -12.68 -13.45 -0.59
C TYR A 17 -13.34 -13.47 -1.98
N ALA A 18 -13.27 -14.62 -2.64
CA ALA A 18 -14.06 -14.93 -3.82
C ALA A 18 -14.82 -16.23 -3.56
N ASP A 19 -16.13 -16.25 -3.85
CA ASP A 19 -16.98 -17.43 -3.65
C ASP A 19 -16.88 -18.09 -2.25
N GLN A 20 -16.71 -17.27 -1.21
CA GLN A 20 -16.54 -17.68 0.20
C GLN A 20 -15.21 -18.36 0.54
N GLU A 21 -14.29 -18.45 -0.43
CA GLU A 21 -12.93 -18.91 -0.23
C GLU A 21 -11.97 -17.71 -0.11
N PHE A 22 -10.97 -17.84 0.77
CA PHE A 22 -9.95 -16.81 0.93
C PHE A 22 -8.91 -16.91 -0.19
N GLU A 23 -8.71 -15.82 -0.92
CA GLU A 23 -7.84 -15.73 -2.08
C GLU A 23 -6.36 -15.58 -1.66
N THR A 24 -5.79 -16.66 -1.11
CA THR A 24 -4.40 -16.70 -0.64
C THR A 24 -3.38 -16.31 -1.71
N GLU A 25 -3.53 -16.84 -2.93
CA GLU A 25 -2.63 -16.56 -4.05
C GLU A 25 -2.70 -15.11 -4.49
N PHE A 26 -3.91 -14.53 -4.51
CA PHE A 26 -4.08 -13.10 -4.80
C PHE A 26 -3.36 -12.22 -3.78
N VAL A 27 -3.54 -12.50 -2.48
CA VAL A 27 -2.88 -11.75 -1.39
C VAL A 27 -1.36 -11.90 -1.49
N ARG A 28 -0.85 -13.08 -1.83
CA ARG A 28 0.58 -13.34 -2.04
C ARG A 28 1.14 -12.53 -3.20
N ILE A 29 0.48 -12.57 -4.36
CA ILE A 29 0.88 -11.79 -5.54
C ILE A 29 0.87 -10.29 -5.19
N LEU A 30 -0.18 -9.83 -4.51
CA LEU A 30 -0.32 -8.42 -4.18
C LEU A 30 0.74 -7.95 -3.16
N ASN A 31 1.13 -8.81 -2.21
CA ASN A 31 2.26 -8.57 -1.31
C ASN A 31 3.58 -8.43 -2.10
N GLU A 32 3.86 -9.36 -3.01
CA GLU A 32 5.06 -9.34 -3.87
C GLU A 32 5.10 -8.08 -4.76
N GLN A 33 3.96 -7.69 -5.35
CA GLN A 33 3.87 -6.49 -6.20
C GLN A 33 4.02 -5.20 -5.40
N CYS A 34 3.43 -5.12 -4.19
CA CYS A 34 3.63 -3.96 -3.31
C CYS A 34 5.11 -3.78 -2.94
N ALA A 35 5.81 -4.88 -2.63
CA ALA A 35 7.24 -4.84 -2.33
C ALA A 35 8.05 -4.40 -3.56
N CYS A 36 7.80 -5.01 -4.72
CA CYS A 36 8.47 -4.68 -5.98
C CYS A 36 8.34 -3.19 -6.34
N LEU A 37 7.13 -2.62 -6.22
CA LEU A 37 6.89 -1.20 -6.48
C LEU A 37 7.66 -0.27 -5.54
N LEU A 38 7.78 -0.64 -4.26
CA LEU A 38 8.54 0.15 -3.29
C LEU A 38 10.05 0.04 -3.51
N ASP A 39 10.53 -1.12 -3.95
CA ASP A 39 11.92 -1.34 -4.34
C ASP A 39 12.29 -0.55 -5.60
N GLU A 40 11.47 -0.60 -6.64
CA GLU A 40 11.65 0.18 -7.87
C GLU A 40 11.73 1.67 -7.55
N ARG A 41 10.86 2.17 -6.67
CA ARG A 41 10.87 3.58 -6.26
C ARG A 41 12.11 3.96 -5.45
N LEU A 42 12.61 3.05 -4.64
CA LEU A 42 13.88 3.25 -3.96
C LEU A 42 15.04 3.33 -4.97
N GLU A 43 15.05 2.47 -6.00
CA GLU A 43 16.07 2.45 -7.05
C GLU A 43 16.03 3.68 -7.94
N GLU A 44 14.85 4.07 -8.43
CA GLU A 44 14.67 5.33 -9.16
C GLU A 44 15.18 6.53 -8.36
N SER A 45 14.93 6.52 -7.04
CA SER A 45 15.39 7.59 -6.17
C SER A 45 16.90 7.62 -6.00
N ILE A 46 17.58 6.47 -6.10
CA ILE A 46 19.05 6.37 -6.07
C ILE A 46 19.63 6.97 -7.35
N GLU A 47 19.04 6.62 -8.49
CA GLU A 47 19.49 7.10 -9.80
C GLU A 47 19.26 8.60 -9.98
N LYS A 48 18.10 9.11 -9.55
CA LYS A 48 17.76 10.53 -9.68
C LYS A 48 18.61 11.43 -8.78
N PHE A 49 18.95 10.97 -7.58
CA PHE A 49 19.65 11.78 -6.57
C PHE A 49 20.87 11.04 -5.99
N PRO A 50 21.96 10.89 -6.76
CA PRO A 50 23.16 10.18 -6.29
C PRO A 50 23.91 10.95 -5.20
N ASN A 51 23.90 12.29 -5.26
CA ASN A 51 24.72 13.17 -4.43
C ASN A 51 23.97 13.77 -3.23
N ASP A 52 22.64 13.64 -3.16
CA ASP A 52 21.81 14.19 -2.08
C ASP A 52 21.08 13.09 -1.30
N PRO A 53 21.61 12.65 -0.14
CA PRO A 53 20.98 11.63 0.70
C PRO A 53 19.62 12.04 1.26
N PHE A 54 19.40 13.33 1.51
CA PHE A 54 18.15 13.82 2.10
C PHE A 54 17.03 13.77 1.07
N LEU A 55 17.29 14.27 -0.13
CA LEU A 55 16.32 14.25 -1.21
C LEU A 55 16.02 12.81 -1.64
N ARG A 56 17.05 11.96 -1.74
CA ARG A 56 16.90 10.52 -1.99
C ARG A 56 15.96 9.85 -0.97
N ARG A 57 16.13 10.14 0.33
CA ARG A 57 15.23 9.57 1.34
C ARG A 57 13.80 10.01 1.11
N THR A 58 13.59 11.30 0.86
CA THR A 58 12.26 11.89 0.71
C THR A 58 11.55 11.41 -0.56
N SER A 59 12.26 11.27 -1.68
CA SER A 59 11.68 10.80 -2.94
C SER A 59 11.38 9.31 -2.97
N SER A 60 12.02 8.50 -2.12
CA SER A 60 11.71 7.07 -2.00
C SER A 60 10.43 6.75 -1.20
N LEU A 61 9.76 7.78 -0.67
CA LEU A 61 8.52 7.63 0.09
C LEU A 61 7.31 7.60 -0.83
N MET A 62 6.35 6.74 -0.50
CA MET A 62 5.10 6.60 -1.25
C MET A 62 3.87 6.54 -0.35
N SER A 63 2.76 7.17 -0.75
CA SER A 63 1.49 7.07 -0.04
C SER A 63 0.72 5.80 -0.39
N SER A 64 -0.08 5.29 0.55
CA SER A 64 -1.00 4.16 0.33
C SER A 64 -2.01 4.45 -0.80
N SER A 65 -2.51 5.69 -0.89
CA SER A 65 -3.40 6.11 -1.97
C SER A 65 -2.78 6.03 -3.36
N LYS A 66 -1.48 6.34 -3.47
CA LYS A 66 -0.76 6.28 -4.75
C LYS A 66 -0.50 4.83 -5.16
N LEU A 67 -0.12 3.98 -4.20
CA LEU A 67 0.03 2.54 -4.42
C LEU A 67 -1.27 1.91 -4.91
N ALA A 68 -2.39 2.17 -4.24
CA ALA A 68 -3.69 1.66 -4.64
C ALA A 68 -4.04 2.04 -6.09
N SER A 69 -3.76 3.30 -6.48
CA SER A 69 -4.00 3.76 -7.85
C SER A 69 -3.13 3.02 -8.87
N ILE A 70 -1.85 2.78 -8.57
CA ILE A 70 -0.92 2.05 -9.45
C ILE A 70 -1.35 0.58 -9.58
N ILE A 71 -1.68 -0.07 -8.47
CA ILE A 71 -2.09 -1.49 -8.45
C ILE A 71 -3.41 -1.68 -9.23
N ASN A 72 -4.38 -0.79 -9.03
CA ASN A 72 -5.63 -0.82 -9.81
C ASN A 72 -5.37 -0.60 -11.32
N GLN A 73 -4.40 0.27 -11.67
CA GLN A 73 -4.01 0.49 -13.07
C GLN A 73 -3.33 -0.73 -13.71
N MET A 74 -2.62 -1.54 -12.92
CA MET A 74 -2.01 -2.79 -13.39
C MET A 74 -3.03 -3.89 -13.74
N GLY A 75 -4.28 -3.76 -13.27
CA GLY A 75 -5.36 -4.71 -13.60
C GLY A 75 -5.19 -6.10 -12.98
N ILE A 76 -4.44 -6.22 -11.87
CA ILE A 76 -4.19 -7.49 -11.17
C ILE A 76 -5.46 -7.98 -10.47
N ALA A 77 -6.27 -7.06 -9.98
CA ALA A 77 -7.50 -7.34 -9.25
C ALA A 77 -8.73 -7.12 -10.16
N THR A 78 -9.66 -8.06 -10.12
CA THR A 78 -11.01 -7.88 -10.71
C THR A 78 -11.85 -6.89 -9.90
N VAL A 79 -11.54 -6.78 -8.60
CA VAL A 79 -12.19 -5.89 -7.65
C VAL A 79 -11.37 -4.60 -7.49
N THR A 80 -12.05 -3.46 -7.36
CA THR A 80 -11.40 -2.18 -7.09
C THR A 80 -10.84 -2.14 -5.67
N LEU A 81 -9.52 -2.08 -5.53
CA LEU A 81 -8.86 -2.03 -4.23
C LEU A 81 -8.89 -0.62 -3.64
N THR A 82 -9.24 -0.53 -2.36
CA THR A 82 -9.22 0.74 -1.62
C THR A 82 -7.85 1.01 -1.00
N ALA A 83 -7.61 2.26 -0.58
CA ALA A 83 -6.38 2.60 0.13
C ALA A 83 -6.23 1.82 1.45
N GLN A 84 -7.34 1.54 2.14
CA GLN A 84 -7.35 0.78 3.39
C GLN A 84 -6.96 -0.69 3.16
N ASP A 85 -7.41 -1.29 2.07
CA ASP A 85 -7.03 -2.66 1.70
C ASP A 85 -5.50 -2.75 1.52
N ILE A 86 -4.92 -1.81 0.78
CA ILE A 86 -3.47 -1.73 0.59
C ILE A 86 -2.73 -1.49 1.91
N GLU A 87 -3.25 -0.66 2.82
CA GLU A 87 -2.63 -0.48 4.14
C GLU A 87 -2.58 -1.77 4.95
N SER A 88 -3.60 -2.62 4.87
CA SER A 88 -3.58 -3.92 5.55
C SER A 88 -2.45 -4.84 5.03
N ILE A 89 -2.19 -4.81 3.73
CA ILE A 89 -1.10 -5.57 3.11
C ILE A 89 0.26 -4.97 3.47
N LEU A 90 0.39 -3.64 3.43
CA LEU A 90 1.62 -2.98 3.83
C LEU A 90 1.97 -3.28 5.30
N CYS A 91 0.97 -3.42 6.18
CA CYS A 91 1.22 -3.90 7.54
C CYS A 91 1.87 -5.30 7.57
N THR A 92 1.48 -6.22 6.68
CA THR A 92 2.16 -7.53 6.59
C THR A 92 3.63 -7.39 6.16
N LEU A 93 3.92 -6.51 5.19
CA LEU A 93 5.29 -6.22 4.76
C LEU A 93 6.14 -5.54 5.84
N ILE A 94 5.53 -4.73 6.71
CA ILE A 94 6.18 -4.15 7.89
C ILE A 94 6.51 -5.26 8.89
N CYS A 95 5.57 -6.19 9.13
CA CYS A 95 5.80 -7.34 10.00
C CYS A 95 6.92 -8.25 9.47
N ASP A 96 7.04 -8.40 8.15
CA ASP A 96 8.15 -9.10 7.49
C ASP A 96 9.50 -8.34 7.61
N GLY A 97 9.49 -7.07 8.02
CA GLY A 97 10.68 -6.23 8.14
C GLY A 97 11.24 -5.72 6.82
N LYS A 98 10.47 -5.79 5.72
CA LYS A 98 10.91 -5.37 4.38
C LYS A 98 10.72 -3.87 4.14
N ILE A 99 9.76 -3.24 4.81
CA ILE A 99 9.38 -1.84 4.59
C ILE A 99 9.28 -1.05 5.90
N GLU A 100 9.44 0.27 5.82
CA GLU A 100 9.19 1.21 6.91
C GLU A 100 7.95 2.05 6.63
N LYS A 101 7.24 2.40 7.71
CA LYS A 101 6.15 3.37 7.71
C LYS A 101 6.58 4.65 8.39
N ILE A 102 6.33 5.77 7.74
CA ILE A 102 6.53 7.12 8.27
C ILE A 102 5.17 7.82 8.28
N THR A 103 4.73 8.26 9.45
CA THR A 103 3.50 9.04 9.58
C THR A 103 3.86 10.52 9.65
N VAL A 104 3.41 11.29 8.66
CA VAL A 104 3.62 12.73 8.55
C VAL A 104 2.34 13.46 8.95
N ALA A 105 2.46 14.51 9.75
CA ALA A 105 1.35 15.41 10.06
C ALA A 105 1.18 16.43 8.93
N LEU A 106 -0.02 16.55 8.34
CA LEU A 106 -0.27 17.48 7.23
C LEU A 106 -0.41 18.95 7.69
N THR A 107 -0.70 19.19 8.97
CA THR A 107 -0.88 20.53 9.56
C THR A 107 -0.35 20.60 11.00
N ILE A 108 0.08 21.80 11.41
CA ILE A 108 0.69 22.11 12.73
C ILE A 108 -0.37 22.24 13.85
N THR A 109 -1.65 22.00 13.55
CA THR A 109 -2.76 22.22 14.50
C THR A 109 -2.97 21.03 15.43
N HIS A 110 -3.14 21.34 16.73
CA HIS A 110 -3.40 20.47 17.88
C HIS A 110 -4.00 19.08 17.60
N GLU A 111 -3.32 18.06 18.15
CA GLU A 111 -3.66 16.67 18.50
C GLU A 111 -4.44 15.74 17.56
N ASN A 112 -5.25 16.23 16.60
CA ASN A 112 -6.05 15.40 15.69
C ASN A 112 -6.05 15.90 14.24
N GLY A 113 -4.92 16.44 13.77
CA GLY A 113 -4.73 16.77 12.35
C GLY A 113 -4.73 15.52 11.44
N PRO A 114 -5.06 15.66 10.14
CA PRO A 114 -4.96 14.56 9.18
C PRO A 114 -3.52 14.04 9.12
N LYS A 115 -3.36 12.76 9.42
CA LYS A 115 -2.07 12.05 9.35
C LYS A 115 -1.96 11.37 8.00
N GLN A 116 -0.84 11.58 7.30
CA GLN A 116 -0.55 10.88 6.06
C GLN A 116 0.50 9.80 6.34
N ASN A 117 0.16 8.56 6.00
CA ASN A 117 1.08 7.44 6.05
C ASN A 117 1.88 7.37 4.74
N LEU A 118 3.19 7.34 4.86
CA LEU A 118 4.14 7.13 3.80
C LEU A 118 4.93 5.84 4.05
N TYR A 119 5.27 5.15 2.99
CA TYR A 119 5.90 3.83 3.01
C TYR A 119 7.15 3.84 2.15
N ARG A 120 8.16 3.07 2.53
CA ARG A 120 9.45 2.96 1.83
C ARG A 120 10.05 1.58 2.05
N SER A 121 10.73 1.03 1.04
CA SER A 121 11.49 -0.21 1.17
C SER A 121 12.81 -0.03 1.94
N ILE A 122 13.18 -1.06 2.72
CA ILE A 122 14.48 -1.20 3.38
C ILE A 122 15.26 -2.28 2.65
N LYS A 123 16.43 -1.94 2.09
CA LYS A 123 17.39 -2.98 1.71
C LYS A 123 18.11 -3.48 2.99
N PRO A 124 18.19 -4.80 3.23
CA PRO A 124 19.00 -5.32 4.32
C PRO A 124 20.44 -4.83 4.14
N ARG A 125 21.01 -4.32 5.24
CA ARG A 125 22.34 -3.70 5.29
C ARG A 125 23.45 -4.73 5.45
#